data_AF-A0A410RQZ7-F1
#
_entry.id   AF-A0A410RQZ7-F1
#
_cell.length_a   1.000
_cell.length_b   1.000
_cell.length_c   1.000
_cell.angle_alpha   90.00
_cell.angle_beta   90.00
_cell.angle_gamma   90.00
#
_symmetry.space_group_name_H-M   'P 1'
#
loop_
_entity.id
_entity.type
_entity.pdbx_description
1 polymer ?
#
loop_
_entity_poly.entity_id
_entity_poly.type
_entity_poly.pdbx_seq_one_letter_code
_entity_poly.pdbx_strand_id
1 'polypeptide(L)'
;MVARLLCLTLWGLAGCVEQRDAEVLPDPGTSPGSACEGVAPRTLEEVHAAHFAAERPTGCTVGCHDTGAGGLTFRDAHELWQATVQRPSQGGSSRLLVEPGHPERSHLYLKLQPDAQGRMPQGGPFLDAAALQDVAGWICAGAPEPSTSVTDGGVPTRPAPTLDTLAPSAVQEGVGEVVLSVGGSGFVDESQVELDGIAMATTHDGPQRLEVRVAASVTARAGVHRVRVVTPAPGGGASASLDFTVTATGVVLPTVSSLSPCGTVAGSGAFPLIVQGMNFKEGASLSFNGTTVAATFISPSELRASIPAALVASAPSGNAATVAVVHPAPGRETSAPVTFGVASKVSTLASDVQPIFTATCATSGCHATASTPVNLTAGNAYNELVGVPTSSKGCGQRLRVQACGPLRAQSFLIDKILATNSSPACSGGAMPKGSPLSAAQKQAVIDWVAQGAPR
;
A
#
# COMPACT_ATOMS: atom_id res chain seq x y z
N MET A 1 -50.15 -28.74 -24.84
CA MET A 1 -49.87 -30.17 -24.60
C MET A 1 -49.69 -30.34 -23.09
N VAL A 2 -50.74 -30.54 -22.30
CA VAL A 2 -51.60 -31.75 -22.18
C VAL A 2 -50.80 -32.98 -21.79
N ALA A 3 -50.85 -33.33 -20.50
CA ALA A 3 -51.22 -34.65 -19.94
C ALA A 3 -50.97 -34.62 -18.42
N ARG A 4 -52.02 -34.53 -17.59
CA ARG A 4 -52.75 -35.66 -16.95
C ARG A 4 -51.98 -36.20 -15.72
N LEU A 5 -52.55 -36.45 -14.54
CA LEU A 5 -53.91 -36.85 -14.21
C LEU A 5 -54.17 -36.68 -12.69
N LEU A 6 -55.36 -36.19 -12.37
CA LEU A 6 -56.23 -36.43 -11.21
C LEU A 6 -55.67 -37.13 -9.94
N CYS A 7 -55.91 -36.49 -8.79
CA CYS A 7 -56.79 -37.09 -7.79
C CYS A 7 -57.55 -35.98 -7.04
N LEU A 8 -58.83 -35.84 -7.36
CA LEU A 8 -59.82 -35.06 -6.61
C LEU A 8 -60.61 -36.04 -5.75
N THR A 9 -61.00 -35.56 -4.56
CA THR A 9 -61.98 -36.07 -3.59
C THR A 9 -61.57 -37.24 -2.68
N LEU A 10 -61.26 -36.90 -1.43
CA LEU A 10 -61.90 -37.47 -0.24
C LEU A 10 -61.63 -36.52 0.94
N TRP A 11 -62.64 -35.71 1.27
CA TRP A 11 -62.71 -35.01 2.56
C TRP A 11 -62.76 -36.03 3.70
N GLY A 12 -62.05 -35.76 4.79
CA GLY A 12 -62.33 -36.43 6.05
C GLY A 12 -61.14 -36.65 6.97
N LEU A 13 -60.48 -35.57 7.40
CA LEU A 13 -59.99 -35.44 8.78
C LEU A 13 -60.05 -33.94 9.11
N ALA A 14 -61.20 -33.54 9.65
CA ALA A 14 -61.38 -32.26 10.31
C ALA A 14 -60.38 -32.15 11.47
N GLY A 15 -59.65 -31.04 11.57
CA GLY A 15 -58.89 -30.75 12.79
C GLY A 15 -57.83 -29.66 12.72
N CYS A 16 -57.24 -29.33 11.56
CA CYS A 16 -56.00 -28.52 11.57
C CYS A 16 -55.94 -27.32 10.60
N VAL A 17 -57.06 -26.84 10.05
CA VAL A 17 -57.08 -25.66 9.15
C VAL A 17 -57.43 -24.36 9.88
N GLU A 18 -57.93 -24.42 11.12
CA GLU A 18 -58.59 -23.28 11.77
C GLU A 18 -57.67 -22.20 12.37
N GLN A 19 -56.34 -22.42 12.48
CA GLN A 19 -55.45 -21.44 13.13
C GLN A 19 -54.84 -20.39 12.21
N ARG A 20 -54.88 -20.57 10.88
CA ARG A 20 -54.33 -19.60 9.92
C ARG A 20 -55.25 -18.41 9.65
N ASP A 21 -56.56 -18.62 9.77
CA ASP A 21 -57.58 -17.62 9.39
C ASP A 21 -58.37 -17.06 10.59
N ALA A 22 -57.87 -17.25 11.81
CA ALA A 22 -58.47 -16.65 13.01
C ALA A 22 -58.37 -15.11 12.97
N GLU A 23 -59.52 -14.43 12.96
CA GLU A 23 -59.60 -12.97 12.85
C GLU A 23 -58.98 -12.30 14.09
N VAL A 24 -57.86 -11.60 13.88
CA VAL A 24 -57.17 -10.83 14.91
C VAL A 24 -58.04 -9.62 15.25
N LEU A 25 -58.16 -9.29 16.55
CA LEU A 25 -58.85 -8.07 16.96
C LEU A 25 -58.34 -6.86 16.13
N PRO A 26 -59.25 -6.00 15.65
CA PRO A 26 -58.85 -4.77 14.97
C PRO A 26 -57.98 -3.93 15.89
N ASP A 27 -57.10 -3.11 15.30
CA ASP A 27 -56.25 -2.20 16.08
C ASP A 27 -57.15 -1.35 16.98
N PRO A 28 -57.00 -1.38 18.32
CA PRO A 28 -57.90 -0.67 19.22
C PRO A 28 -57.81 0.86 19.08
N GLY A 29 -56.91 1.38 18.23
CA GLY A 29 -56.78 2.82 17.95
C GLY A 29 -56.25 3.61 19.14
N THR A 30 -55.66 2.92 20.11
CA THR A 30 -55.05 3.51 21.29
C THR A 30 -53.70 4.13 20.93
N SER A 31 -53.28 5.17 21.66
CA SER A 31 -51.99 5.83 21.40
C SER A 31 -50.83 4.83 21.59
N PRO A 32 -49.78 4.88 20.74
CA PRO A 32 -48.65 3.94 20.83
C PRO A 32 -48.08 3.86 22.25
N GLY A 33 -48.02 2.67 22.82
CA GLY A 33 -47.45 2.43 24.16
C GLY A 33 -48.40 2.64 25.35
N SER A 34 -49.66 3.03 25.13
CA SER A 34 -50.68 3.12 26.20
C SER A 34 -50.97 1.78 26.88
N ALA A 35 -50.79 0.66 26.17
CA ALA A 35 -50.91 -0.69 26.73
C ALA A 35 -49.74 -1.08 27.67
N CYS A 36 -48.69 -0.26 27.74
CA CYS A 36 -47.54 -0.46 28.61
C CYS A 36 -47.57 0.38 29.89
N GLU A 37 -48.56 1.27 30.04
CA GLU A 37 -48.68 2.11 31.22
C GLU A 37 -49.05 1.27 32.46
N GLY A 38 -48.18 1.24 33.46
CA GLY A 38 -48.38 0.48 34.70
C GLY A 38 -48.07 -1.02 34.61
N VAL A 39 -47.55 -1.52 33.47
CA VAL A 39 -47.12 -2.92 33.32
C VAL A 39 -45.69 -3.08 33.80
N ALA A 40 -45.44 -4.02 34.73
CA ALA A 40 -44.10 -4.31 35.23
C ALA A 40 -43.24 -4.98 34.13
N PRO A 41 -41.97 -4.59 33.93
CA PRO A 41 -41.09 -5.22 32.95
C PRO A 41 -40.79 -6.67 33.33
N ARG A 42 -40.76 -7.55 32.33
CA ARG A 42 -40.42 -8.98 32.48
C ARG A 42 -39.35 -9.40 31.50
N THR A 43 -38.56 -10.41 31.86
CA THR A 43 -37.64 -11.05 30.91
C THR A 43 -38.34 -12.20 30.17
N LEU A 44 -37.85 -12.58 28.99
CA LEU A 44 -38.46 -13.68 28.25
C LEU A 44 -38.30 -15.01 28.97
N GLU A 45 -37.24 -15.19 29.75
CA GLU A 45 -37.00 -16.37 30.56
C GLU A 45 -38.03 -16.48 31.69
N GLU A 46 -38.39 -15.37 32.34
CA GLU A 46 -39.44 -15.37 33.35
C GLU A 46 -40.79 -15.75 32.75
N VAL A 47 -41.12 -15.18 31.59
CA VAL A 47 -42.37 -15.46 30.86
C VAL A 47 -42.38 -16.91 30.37
N HIS A 48 -41.29 -17.38 29.76
CA HIS A 48 -41.16 -18.73 29.22
C HIS A 48 -41.21 -19.80 30.33
N ALA A 49 -40.46 -19.62 31.42
CA ALA A 49 -40.47 -20.54 32.55
C ALA A 49 -41.81 -20.59 33.29
N ALA A 50 -42.51 -19.45 33.38
CA ALA A 50 -43.81 -19.39 34.04
C ALA A 50 -44.93 -20.02 33.22
N HIS A 51 -44.93 -19.83 31.88
CA HIS A 51 -46.13 -20.08 31.05
C HIS A 51 -45.92 -21.08 29.91
N PHE A 52 -44.69 -21.30 29.45
CA PHE A 52 -44.39 -22.05 28.22
C PHE A 52 -43.46 -23.27 28.41
N ALA A 53 -42.90 -23.47 29.61
CA ALA A 53 -42.08 -24.63 29.91
C ALA A 53 -42.90 -25.94 29.95
N ALA A 54 -42.31 -27.05 29.48
CA ALA A 54 -42.96 -28.34 29.26
C ALA A 54 -43.57 -29.01 30.52
N GLU A 55 -43.27 -28.53 31.73
CA GLU A 55 -43.67 -29.12 33.01
C GLU A 55 -44.89 -28.43 33.66
N ARG A 56 -45.53 -27.46 32.98
CA ARG A 56 -46.65 -26.66 33.52
C ARG A 56 -48.03 -27.05 32.94
N PRO A 57 -49.15 -26.66 33.61
CA PRO A 57 -50.51 -27.09 33.25
C PRO A 57 -51.10 -26.39 32.01
N THR A 58 -50.38 -25.45 31.37
CA THR A 58 -50.83 -24.74 30.17
C THR A 58 -50.85 -25.63 28.92
N GLY A 59 -50.33 -26.86 29.01
CA GLY A 59 -50.74 -27.97 28.14
C GLY A 59 -50.10 -28.01 26.75
N CYS A 60 -49.00 -27.29 26.50
CA CYS A 60 -48.21 -27.47 25.28
C CYS A 60 -47.20 -28.62 25.45
N THR A 61 -47.67 -29.87 25.44
CA THR A 61 -46.79 -31.01 25.20
C THR A 61 -46.56 -31.20 23.69
N VAL A 62 -45.45 -31.87 23.36
CA VAL A 62 -45.03 -32.24 21.98
C VAL A 62 -46.25 -32.56 21.12
N GLY A 63 -46.46 -31.79 20.05
CA GLY A 63 -47.61 -31.93 19.14
C GLY A 63 -48.46 -30.68 18.94
N CYS A 64 -48.45 -29.68 19.84
CA CYS A 64 -49.24 -28.45 19.65
C CYS A 64 -48.79 -27.60 18.45
N HIS A 65 -47.54 -27.77 18.00
CA HIS A 65 -46.97 -27.05 16.86
C HIS A 65 -46.27 -27.95 15.83
N ASP A 66 -46.32 -29.29 16.01
CA ASP A 66 -45.33 -30.17 15.40
C ASP A 66 -45.85 -30.91 14.15
N THR A 67 -47.15 -30.84 13.85
CA THR A 67 -47.74 -31.65 12.76
C THR A 67 -48.64 -30.88 11.77
N GLY A 68 -48.60 -29.55 11.76
CA GLY A 68 -49.29 -28.72 10.77
C GLY A 68 -48.41 -27.59 10.25
N ALA A 69 -48.54 -27.25 8.96
CA ALA A 69 -47.72 -26.26 8.27
C ALA A 69 -47.73 -24.87 8.97
N GLY A 70 -46.75 -24.63 9.85
CA GLY A 70 -46.46 -23.31 10.43
C GLY A 70 -46.52 -23.20 11.96
N GLY A 71 -46.51 -24.29 12.73
CA GLY A 71 -46.39 -24.20 14.19
C GLY A 71 -45.00 -23.71 14.65
N LEU A 72 -44.96 -22.93 15.74
CA LEU A 72 -43.73 -22.42 16.33
C LEU A 72 -43.26 -23.39 17.44
N THR A 73 -42.11 -24.04 17.28
CA THR A 73 -41.50 -24.84 18.35
C THR A 73 -40.77 -23.91 19.32
N PHE A 74 -40.97 -24.12 20.63
CA PHE A 74 -40.43 -23.25 21.69
C PHE A 74 -39.69 -24.10 22.73
N ARG A 75 -38.54 -24.68 22.36
CA ARG A 75 -37.77 -25.54 23.27
C ARG A 75 -37.05 -24.74 24.36
N ASP A 76 -36.81 -23.46 24.11
CA ASP A 76 -36.31 -22.50 25.07
C ASP A 76 -36.75 -21.06 24.74
N ALA A 77 -36.45 -20.14 25.65
CA ALA A 77 -36.79 -18.72 25.50
C ALA A 77 -36.08 -18.06 24.30
N HIS A 78 -34.91 -18.54 23.89
CA HIS A 78 -34.14 -17.97 22.79
C HIS A 78 -34.69 -18.39 21.43
N GLU A 79 -35.09 -19.65 21.26
CA GLU A 79 -35.82 -20.15 20.08
C GLU A 79 -37.15 -19.40 19.93
N LEU A 80 -37.88 -19.20 21.03
CA LEU A 80 -39.10 -18.38 21.07
C LEU A 80 -38.83 -16.94 20.61
N TRP A 81 -37.76 -16.30 21.10
CA TRP A 81 -37.39 -14.94 20.70
C TRP A 81 -37.10 -14.85 19.19
N GLN A 82 -36.23 -15.72 18.67
CA GLN A 82 -35.85 -15.75 17.25
C GLN A 82 -37.03 -16.03 16.32
N ALA A 83 -37.97 -16.86 16.76
CA ALA A 83 -39.12 -17.26 15.98
C ALA A 83 -40.24 -16.20 15.96
N THR A 84 -40.26 -15.25 16.90
CA THR A 84 -41.40 -14.33 17.10
C THR A 84 -41.06 -12.84 17.04
N VAL A 85 -39.90 -12.40 17.54
CA VAL A 85 -39.58 -10.96 17.64
C VAL A 85 -39.20 -10.39 16.27
N GLN A 86 -39.89 -9.31 15.86
CA GLN A 86 -39.73 -8.66 14.54
C GLN A 86 -39.94 -9.59 13.34
N ARG A 87 -40.62 -10.72 13.51
CA ARG A 87 -40.97 -11.65 12.44
C ARG A 87 -42.36 -11.34 11.89
N PRO A 88 -42.59 -11.34 10.57
CA PRO A 88 -43.93 -11.11 10.02
C PRO A 88 -44.87 -12.28 10.31
N SER A 89 -46.13 -11.98 10.64
CA SER A 89 -47.18 -12.99 10.77
C SER A 89 -47.60 -13.53 9.38
N GLN A 90 -47.87 -14.83 9.28
CA GLN A 90 -48.31 -15.49 8.05
C GLN A 90 -49.85 -15.48 8.01
N GLY A 91 -50.47 -14.79 7.05
CA GLY A 91 -51.94 -14.76 6.92
C GLY A 91 -52.60 -13.42 6.54
N GLY A 92 -51.91 -12.50 5.87
CA GLY A 92 -52.56 -11.32 5.24
C GLY A 92 -52.66 -10.06 6.09
N SER A 93 -52.39 -10.10 7.40
CA SER A 93 -52.13 -8.88 8.19
C SER A 93 -50.65 -8.55 8.12
N SER A 94 -50.24 -7.39 7.63
CA SER A 94 -48.84 -6.92 7.58
C SER A 94 -48.22 -6.63 8.96
N ARG A 95 -48.67 -7.35 10.01
CA ARG A 95 -48.30 -7.18 11.42
C ARG A 95 -47.17 -8.14 11.81
N LEU A 96 -46.32 -7.70 12.74
CA LEU A 96 -45.28 -8.53 13.34
C LEU A 96 -45.88 -9.50 14.37
N LEU A 97 -45.27 -10.68 14.51
CA LEU A 97 -45.61 -11.66 15.53
C LEU A 97 -45.43 -11.05 16.92
N VAL A 98 -44.26 -10.46 17.19
CA VAL A 98 -44.02 -9.57 18.33
C VAL A 98 -43.37 -8.27 17.82
N GLU A 99 -44.01 -7.15 18.08
CA GLU A 99 -43.48 -5.80 17.87
C GLU A 99 -42.97 -5.25 19.21
N PRO A 100 -41.64 -5.05 19.37
CA PRO A 100 -41.06 -4.51 20.60
C PRO A 100 -41.74 -3.23 21.08
N GLY A 101 -42.12 -3.18 22.36
CA GLY A 101 -42.76 -2.03 22.99
C GLY A 101 -44.25 -1.88 22.71
N HIS A 102 -44.84 -2.74 21.87
CA HIS A 102 -46.21 -2.58 21.36
C HIS A 102 -47.01 -3.89 21.42
N PRO A 103 -47.47 -4.32 22.61
CA PRO A 103 -48.34 -5.50 22.74
C PRO A 103 -49.63 -5.36 21.93
N GLU A 104 -50.19 -4.16 21.81
CA GLU A 104 -51.39 -3.84 21.03
C GLU A 104 -51.22 -4.04 19.51
N ARG A 105 -49.97 -4.06 19.02
CA ARG A 105 -49.64 -4.32 17.60
C ARG A 105 -49.00 -5.69 17.37
N SER A 106 -48.72 -6.42 18.44
CA SER A 106 -48.10 -7.74 18.41
C SER A 106 -49.15 -8.82 18.14
N HIS A 107 -49.09 -9.46 16.96
CA HIS A 107 -50.04 -10.48 16.54
C HIS A 107 -50.15 -11.63 17.56
N LEU A 108 -49.02 -12.03 18.16
CA LEU A 108 -48.98 -13.06 19.20
C LEU A 108 -49.80 -12.66 20.42
N TYR A 109 -49.62 -11.44 20.94
CA TYR A 109 -50.30 -10.96 22.14
C TYR A 109 -51.81 -10.82 21.92
N LEU A 110 -52.23 -10.33 20.76
CA LEU A 110 -53.65 -10.25 20.39
C LEU A 110 -54.31 -11.63 20.33
N LYS A 111 -53.59 -12.67 19.88
CA LYS A 111 -54.08 -14.06 19.90
C LYS A 111 -54.13 -14.70 21.29
N LEU A 112 -53.56 -14.05 22.30
CA LEU A 112 -53.64 -14.47 23.71
C LEU A 112 -54.78 -13.76 24.46
N GLN A 113 -55.45 -12.76 23.87
CA GLN A 113 -56.53 -12.01 24.56
C GLN A 113 -57.82 -12.84 24.74
N PRO A 114 -58.59 -12.62 25.83
CA PRO A 114 -59.79 -13.41 26.16
C PRO A 114 -60.88 -13.43 25.08
N ASP A 115 -60.98 -12.38 24.28
CA ASP A 115 -61.99 -12.14 23.24
C ASP A 115 -61.52 -12.52 21.82
N ALA A 116 -60.29 -13.03 21.66
CA ALA A 116 -59.77 -13.47 20.38
C ALA A 116 -60.49 -14.75 19.89
N GLN A 117 -60.97 -14.76 18.65
CA GLN A 117 -61.44 -15.99 18.01
C GLN A 117 -60.24 -16.89 17.67
N GLY A 118 -60.31 -18.20 17.94
CA GLY A 118 -59.18 -19.12 17.71
C GLY A 118 -57.96 -18.90 18.63
N ARG A 119 -58.22 -18.42 19.87
CA ARG A 119 -57.23 -18.09 20.91
C ARG A 119 -56.27 -19.24 21.25
N MET A 120 -55.02 -18.90 21.58
CA MET A 120 -54.01 -19.85 22.08
C MET A 120 -53.93 -19.87 23.62
N PRO A 121 -53.61 -21.02 24.27
CA PRO A 121 -53.39 -22.34 23.66
C PRO A 121 -54.71 -23.07 23.34
N GLN A 122 -54.72 -23.87 22.27
CA GLN A 122 -55.88 -24.65 21.83
C GLN A 122 -56.03 -25.92 22.69
N GLY A 123 -57.22 -26.16 23.24
CA GLY A 123 -57.53 -27.42 23.96
C GLY A 123 -57.00 -27.52 25.40
N GLY A 124 -56.40 -26.45 25.95
CA GLY A 124 -55.93 -26.36 27.35
C GLY A 124 -56.61 -25.23 28.14
N PRO A 125 -56.34 -25.12 29.46
CA PRO A 125 -56.83 -23.99 30.26
C PRO A 125 -56.23 -22.67 29.76
N PHE A 126 -57.06 -21.63 29.70
CA PHE A 126 -56.66 -20.31 29.22
C PHE A 126 -55.57 -19.67 30.10
N LEU A 127 -54.70 -18.86 29.49
CA LEU A 127 -53.83 -17.95 30.25
C LEU A 127 -54.68 -16.97 31.06
N ASP A 128 -54.38 -16.87 32.34
CA ASP A 128 -55.04 -15.95 33.26
C ASP A 128 -54.55 -14.51 33.07
N ALA A 129 -55.15 -13.56 33.78
CA ALA A 129 -54.81 -12.14 33.66
C ALA A 129 -53.35 -11.85 34.06
N ALA A 130 -52.77 -12.61 35.00
CA ALA A 130 -51.39 -12.44 35.43
C ALA A 130 -50.42 -12.93 34.35
N ALA A 131 -50.71 -14.06 33.70
CA ALA A 131 -49.94 -14.56 32.57
C ALA A 131 -49.98 -13.61 31.36
N LEU A 132 -51.13 -13.01 31.08
CA LEU A 132 -51.23 -11.97 30.05
C LEU A 132 -50.44 -10.70 30.41
N GLN A 133 -50.41 -10.32 31.69
CA GLN A 133 -49.57 -9.21 32.16
C GLN A 133 -48.08 -9.51 32.05
N ASP A 134 -47.66 -10.76 32.30
CA ASP A 134 -46.28 -11.17 32.16
C ASP A 134 -45.80 -11.08 30.70
N VAL A 135 -46.60 -11.59 29.76
CA VAL A 135 -46.31 -11.49 28.31
C VAL A 135 -46.30 -10.03 27.87
N ALA A 136 -47.26 -9.22 28.33
CA ALA A 136 -47.29 -7.78 28.04
C ALA A 136 -46.04 -7.08 28.59
N GLY A 137 -45.62 -7.40 29.81
CA GLY A 137 -44.47 -6.81 30.48
C GLY A 137 -43.16 -7.06 29.75
N TRP A 138 -43.00 -8.24 29.14
CA TRP A 138 -41.85 -8.52 28.29
C TRP A 138 -41.89 -7.71 26.98
N ILE A 139 -43.04 -7.65 26.30
CA ILE A 139 -43.16 -6.86 25.06
C ILE A 139 -42.92 -5.37 25.36
N CYS A 140 -43.53 -4.85 26.43
CA CYS A 140 -43.37 -3.47 26.89
C CYS A 140 -41.95 -3.11 27.31
N ALA A 141 -41.17 -4.07 27.81
CA ALA A 141 -39.74 -3.90 28.07
C ALA A 141 -38.87 -3.80 26.79
N GLY A 142 -39.49 -3.80 25.60
CA GLY A 142 -38.80 -3.79 24.32
C GLY A 142 -38.50 -5.19 23.77
N ALA A 143 -39.20 -6.21 24.27
CA ALA A 143 -38.97 -7.61 23.93
C ALA A 143 -37.47 -7.97 23.92
N PRO A 144 -36.71 -7.67 25.00
CA PRO A 144 -35.27 -7.90 25.03
C PRO A 144 -34.97 -9.37 24.82
N GLU A 145 -33.88 -9.64 24.11
CA GLU A 145 -33.34 -10.99 23.94
C GLU A 145 -33.01 -11.58 25.32
N PRO A 146 -33.32 -12.86 25.57
CA PRO A 146 -33.00 -13.51 26.83
C PRO A 146 -31.48 -13.45 27.12
N SER A 147 -31.13 -13.06 28.34
CA SER A 147 -29.79 -13.15 28.90
C SER A 147 -29.38 -14.61 29.05
N THR A 148 -28.35 -15.04 28.34
CA THR A 148 -27.85 -16.43 28.38
C THR A 148 -27.24 -16.74 29.75
N SER A 149 -28.03 -17.27 30.68
CA SER A 149 -27.55 -17.84 31.94
C SER A 149 -28.24 -19.16 32.30
N VAL A 150 -27.86 -20.24 31.59
CA VAL A 150 -27.82 -21.60 32.13
C VAL A 150 -26.52 -22.24 31.62
N THR A 151 -25.67 -22.71 32.54
CA THR A 151 -24.56 -23.63 32.25
C THR A 151 -25.14 -24.87 31.56
N ASP A 152 -24.86 -25.18 30.30
CA ASP A 152 -23.57 -25.54 29.74
C ASP A 152 -23.53 -25.27 28.21
N GLY A 153 -22.45 -24.64 27.72
CA GLY A 153 -22.18 -24.44 26.28
C GLY A 153 -22.45 -23.04 25.72
N GLY A 154 -21.73 -22.01 26.20
CA GLY A 154 -21.76 -20.68 25.59
C GLY A 154 -21.47 -20.73 24.09
N VAL A 155 -21.96 -19.75 23.31
CA VAL A 155 -21.43 -19.50 21.97
C VAL A 155 -19.91 -19.49 22.14
N PRO A 156 -19.15 -20.43 21.54
CA PRO A 156 -17.74 -20.57 21.83
C PRO A 156 -17.09 -19.22 21.51
N THR A 157 -16.77 -18.45 22.56
CA THR A 157 -16.12 -17.16 22.40
C THR A 157 -14.78 -17.47 21.78
N ARG A 158 -14.52 -16.89 20.61
CA ARG A 158 -13.26 -17.17 19.93
C ARG A 158 -12.11 -16.77 20.86
N PRO A 159 -11.07 -17.61 21.00
CA PRO A 159 -9.92 -17.25 21.82
C PRO A 159 -9.29 -15.96 21.28
N ALA A 160 -8.85 -15.08 22.17
CA ALA A 160 -8.03 -13.95 21.79
C ALA A 160 -6.69 -14.48 21.22
N PRO A 161 -6.28 -14.05 20.03
CA PRO A 161 -5.08 -14.60 19.40
C PRO A 161 -3.81 -14.08 20.11
N THR A 162 -2.84 -14.96 20.31
CA THR A 162 -1.45 -14.56 20.63
C THR A 162 -0.58 -14.72 19.39
N LEU A 163 0.37 -13.81 19.20
CA LEU A 163 1.36 -13.89 18.15
C LEU A 163 2.73 -13.98 18.80
N ASP A 164 3.37 -15.14 18.68
CA ASP A 164 4.59 -15.47 19.41
C ASP A 164 5.82 -15.52 18.48
N THR A 165 5.65 -15.94 17.22
CA THR A 165 6.76 -16.10 16.27
C THR A 165 6.39 -15.72 14.84
N LEU A 166 7.40 -15.28 14.08
CA LEU A 166 7.36 -15.06 12.64
C LEU A 166 8.52 -15.82 11.99
N ALA A 167 8.25 -16.59 10.94
CA ALA A 167 9.26 -17.34 10.20
C ALA A 167 9.06 -17.17 8.68
N PRO A 168 9.98 -16.50 7.97
CA PRO A 168 11.13 -15.76 8.50
C PRO A 168 10.71 -14.45 9.19
N SER A 169 11.35 -14.08 10.30
CA SER A 169 11.15 -12.76 10.94
C SER A 169 11.90 -11.63 10.24
N ALA A 170 12.87 -11.97 9.38
CA ALA A 170 13.58 -11.00 8.55
C ALA A 170 13.97 -11.60 7.21
N VAL A 171 13.96 -10.76 6.18
CA VAL A 171 14.43 -11.10 4.83
C VAL A 171 15.35 -10.00 4.30
N GLN A 172 16.02 -10.29 3.19
CA GLN A 172 16.77 -9.28 2.45
C GLN A 172 15.83 -8.46 1.57
N GLU A 173 16.14 -7.17 1.43
CA GLU A 173 15.52 -6.33 0.41
C GLU A 173 15.62 -7.02 -0.95
N GLY A 174 14.48 -7.12 -1.61
CA GLY A 174 14.41 -7.59 -2.97
C GLY A 174 14.36 -9.09 -3.20
N VAL A 175 14.16 -9.87 -2.14
CA VAL A 175 14.04 -11.32 -2.21
C VAL A 175 12.86 -11.82 -3.07
N GLY A 176 11.92 -10.93 -3.43
CA GLY A 176 10.70 -11.28 -4.16
C GLY A 176 9.53 -11.57 -3.20
N GLU A 177 8.56 -12.36 -3.64
CA GLU A 177 7.46 -12.82 -2.78
C GLU A 177 7.99 -13.77 -1.71
N VAL A 178 7.50 -13.62 -0.48
CA VAL A 178 7.88 -14.44 0.68
C VAL A 178 6.63 -15.04 1.31
N VAL A 179 6.69 -16.34 1.63
CA VAL A 179 5.67 -16.97 2.49
C VAL A 179 6.12 -16.79 3.94
N LEU A 180 5.29 -16.10 4.72
CA LEU A 180 5.50 -15.87 6.14
C LEU A 180 4.64 -16.86 6.93
N SER A 181 5.28 -17.69 7.74
CA SER A 181 4.61 -18.49 8.74
C SER A 181 4.50 -17.70 10.04
N VAL A 182 3.27 -17.59 10.54
CA VAL A 182 2.88 -16.81 11.71
C VAL A 182 2.48 -17.80 12.79
N GLY A 183 3.28 -17.91 13.85
CA GLY A 183 3.10 -18.88 14.92
C GLY A 183 2.58 -18.23 16.20
N GLY A 184 1.65 -18.89 16.89
CA GLY A 184 1.05 -18.38 18.11
C GLY A 184 0.01 -19.31 18.71
N SER A 185 -1.05 -18.76 19.30
CA SER A 185 -2.17 -19.52 19.86
C SER A 185 -3.50 -18.82 19.67
N GLY A 186 -4.60 -19.57 19.81
CA GLY A 186 -5.95 -19.01 19.69
C GLY A 186 -6.36 -18.66 18.26
N PHE A 187 -5.72 -19.27 17.25
CA PHE A 187 -6.09 -19.07 15.85
C PHE A 187 -7.29 -19.95 15.47
N VAL A 188 -8.23 -19.37 14.73
CA VAL A 188 -9.40 -20.02 14.16
C VAL A 188 -9.45 -19.74 12.66
N ASP A 189 -10.30 -20.43 11.90
CA ASP A 189 -10.35 -20.34 10.44
C ASP A 189 -10.54 -18.89 9.92
N GLU A 190 -11.20 -18.04 10.71
CA GLU A 190 -11.45 -16.63 10.41
C GLU A 190 -10.39 -15.67 10.97
N SER A 191 -9.35 -16.18 11.62
CA SER A 191 -8.20 -15.37 12.03
C SER A 191 -7.47 -14.82 10.80
N GLN A 192 -7.24 -13.52 10.77
CA GLN A 192 -6.59 -12.82 9.67
C GLN A 192 -5.27 -12.20 10.12
N VAL A 193 -4.22 -12.40 9.34
CA VAL A 193 -2.97 -11.67 9.50
C VAL A 193 -3.14 -10.27 8.91
N GLU A 194 -2.72 -9.26 9.66
CA GLU A 194 -2.57 -7.90 9.18
C GLU A 194 -1.09 -7.50 9.12
N LEU A 195 -0.71 -6.84 8.02
CA LEU A 195 0.61 -6.26 7.81
C LEU A 195 0.46 -4.73 7.68
N ASP A 196 1.08 -3.97 8.59
CA ASP A 196 0.96 -2.50 8.68
C ASP A 196 -0.51 -1.99 8.72
N GLY A 197 -1.40 -2.79 9.30
CA GLY A 197 -2.84 -2.49 9.38
C GLY A 197 -3.64 -2.92 8.15
N ILE A 198 -3.02 -3.56 7.16
CA ILE A 198 -3.68 -4.08 5.97
C ILE A 198 -3.94 -5.57 6.15
N ALA A 199 -5.21 -5.95 6.05
CA ALA A 199 -5.66 -7.34 6.02
C ALA A 199 -5.04 -8.11 4.85
N MET A 200 -4.40 -9.25 5.16
CA MET A 200 -3.76 -10.11 4.18
C MET A 200 -4.58 -11.38 3.93
N ALA A 201 -4.45 -11.95 2.72
CA ALA A 201 -4.97 -13.28 2.43
C ALA A 201 -4.23 -14.31 3.30
N THR A 202 -4.95 -14.91 4.23
CA THR A 202 -4.40 -15.76 5.29
C THR A 202 -4.88 -17.19 5.09
N THR A 203 -3.95 -18.14 5.08
CA THR A 203 -4.25 -19.57 5.14
C THR A 203 -4.15 -20.02 6.59
N HIS A 204 -5.21 -20.61 7.13
CA HIS A 204 -5.18 -21.22 8.47
C HIS A 204 -4.60 -22.63 8.39
N ASP A 205 -3.59 -22.91 9.21
CA ASP A 205 -2.92 -24.21 9.33
C ASP A 205 -3.01 -24.69 10.79
N GLY A 206 -4.21 -24.64 11.34
CA GLY A 206 -4.51 -25.06 12.69
C GLY A 206 -4.35 -23.97 13.75
N PRO A 207 -4.60 -24.31 15.03
CA PRO A 207 -4.82 -23.32 16.10
C PRO A 207 -3.56 -22.55 16.53
N GLN A 208 -2.40 -22.89 15.98
CA GLN A 208 -1.10 -22.33 16.35
C GLN A 208 -0.29 -21.81 15.16
N ARG A 209 -0.80 -21.94 13.91
CA ARG A 209 -0.07 -21.53 12.73
C ARG A 209 -1.01 -20.94 11.67
N LEU A 210 -0.61 -19.79 11.13
CA LEU A 210 -1.18 -19.19 9.92
C LEU A 210 -0.05 -19.01 8.89
N GLU A 211 -0.42 -18.99 7.62
CA GLU A 211 0.49 -18.63 6.52
C GLU A 211 -0.06 -17.45 5.73
N VAL A 212 0.84 -16.55 5.33
CA VAL A 212 0.50 -15.39 4.50
C VAL A 212 1.58 -15.16 3.45
N ARG A 213 1.18 -14.75 2.24
CA ARG A 213 2.11 -14.33 1.18
C ARG A 213 2.36 -12.84 1.27
N VAL A 214 3.62 -12.47 1.49
CA VAL A 214 4.11 -11.09 1.45
C VAL A 214 4.60 -10.79 0.04
N ALA A 215 3.92 -9.88 -0.65
CA ALA A 215 4.21 -9.55 -2.04
C ALA A 215 5.61 -8.93 -2.22
N ALA A 216 6.20 -9.13 -3.40
CA ALA A 216 7.51 -8.56 -3.76
C ALA A 216 7.57 -7.02 -3.63
N SER A 217 6.43 -6.32 -3.74
CA SER A 217 6.36 -4.87 -3.55
C SER A 217 6.64 -4.44 -2.10
N VAL A 218 6.32 -5.28 -1.12
CA VAL A 218 6.61 -5.03 0.31
C VAL A 218 8.09 -5.25 0.56
N THR A 219 8.65 -6.35 0.06
CA THR A 219 10.07 -6.69 0.25
C THR A 219 11.02 -5.87 -0.63
N ALA A 220 10.50 -5.03 -1.54
CA ALA A 220 11.31 -4.28 -2.50
C ALA A 220 12.15 -3.14 -1.90
N ARG A 221 11.93 -2.77 -0.63
CA ARG A 221 12.68 -1.74 0.09
C ARG A 221 12.95 -2.17 1.52
N ALA A 222 14.15 -1.88 2.03
CA ALA A 222 14.44 -2.06 3.44
C ALA A 222 13.48 -1.27 4.34
N GLY A 223 13.04 -1.89 5.44
CA GLY A 223 12.02 -1.36 6.32
C GLY A 223 11.59 -2.36 7.38
N VAL A 224 10.80 -1.89 8.34
CA VAL A 224 10.17 -2.73 9.37
C VAL A 224 8.67 -2.68 9.15
N HIS A 225 8.05 -3.84 9.02
CA HIS A 225 6.61 -4.00 8.87
C HIS A 225 6.03 -4.65 10.12
N ARG A 226 4.93 -4.11 10.64
CA ARG A 226 4.27 -4.66 11.83
C ARG A 226 3.26 -5.71 11.43
N VAL A 227 3.44 -6.93 11.94
CA VAL A 227 2.54 -8.06 11.75
C VAL A 227 1.71 -8.25 13.01
N ARG A 228 0.39 -8.38 12.88
CA ARG A 228 -0.47 -8.86 13.97
C ARG A 228 -1.54 -9.81 13.44
N VAL A 229 -2.17 -10.58 14.32
CA VAL A 229 -3.31 -11.44 13.99
C VAL A 229 -4.57 -10.85 14.59
N VAL A 230 -5.67 -10.84 13.84
CA VAL A 230 -6.98 -10.40 14.29
C VAL A 230 -7.97 -11.55 14.15
N THR A 231 -8.65 -11.88 15.24
CA THR A 231 -9.75 -12.84 15.27
C THR A 231 -11.07 -12.09 15.45
N PRO A 232 -12.07 -12.24 14.56
CA PRO A 232 -13.36 -11.54 14.65
C PRO A 232 -14.16 -11.86 15.92
N ALA A 233 -15.16 -11.02 16.22
CA ALA A 233 -16.17 -11.27 17.24
C ALA A 233 -17.13 -12.41 16.84
N PRO A 234 -17.85 -13.06 17.78
CA PRO A 234 -17.86 -12.85 19.24
C PRO A 234 -16.61 -13.42 19.95
N GLY A 235 -16.06 -12.64 20.90
CA GLY A 235 -14.75 -12.90 21.52
C GLY A 235 -13.61 -12.30 20.68
N GLY A 236 -12.53 -13.06 20.50
CA GLY A 236 -11.41 -12.71 19.63
C GLY A 236 -10.67 -11.45 20.06
N GLY A 237 -10.27 -10.64 19.08
CA GLY A 237 -9.48 -9.44 19.26
C GLY A 237 -8.21 -9.44 18.41
N ALA A 238 -7.38 -8.41 18.59
CA ALA A 238 -6.07 -8.31 17.95
C ALA A 238 -4.98 -8.81 18.89
N SER A 239 -3.99 -9.52 18.34
CA SER A 239 -2.77 -9.88 19.07
C SER A 239 -1.85 -8.66 19.26
N ALA A 240 -0.82 -8.81 20.10
CA ALA A 240 0.36 -7.95 20.02
C ALA A 240 1.02 -8.05 18.62
N SER A 241 1.79 -7.03 18.24
CA SER A 241 2.49 -7.02 16.96
C SER A 241 3.92 -7.55 17.10
N LEU A 242 4.38 -8.28 16.07
CA LEU A 242 5.79 -8.61 15.87
C LEU A 242 6.32 -7.90 14.63
N ASP A 243 7.61 -7.61 14.63
CA ASP A 243 8.28 -6.92 13.53
C ASP A 243 8.77 -7.94 12.49
N PHE A 244 8.32 -7.77 11.25
CA PHE A 244 8.91 -8.39 10.06
C PHE A 244 9.89 -7.40 9.42
N THR A 245 11.18 -7.73 9.42
CA THR A 245 12.23 -6.79 8.98
C THR A 245 12.72 -7.12 7.58
N VAL A 246 12.60 -6.17 6.67
CA VAL A 246 13.32 -6.19 5.38
C VAL A 246 14.65 -5.48 5.61
N THR A 247 15.71 -6.26 5.70
CA THR A 247 17.07 -5.75 5.94
C THR A 247 17.71 -5.30 4.63
N ALA A 248 18.37 -4.15 4.65
CA ALA A 248 19.17 -3.70 3.51
C ALA A 248 20.32 -4.67 3.30
N THR A 249 20.46 -5.19 2.07
CA THR A 249 21.68 -5.87 1.66
C THR A 249 22.80 -4.82 1.66
N GLY A 250 24.02 -5.17 2.11
CA GLY A 250 25.16 -4.24 2.09
C GLY A 250 25.24 -3.54 0.73
N VAL A 251 24.93 -2.23 0.70
CA VAL A 251 24.68 -1.52 -0.54
C VAL A 251 26.00 -1.33 -1.28
N VAL A 252 26.21 -2.14 -2.31
CA VAL A 252 27.31 -1.95 -3.27
C VAL A 252 26.81 -1.03 -4.37
N LEU A 253 27.19 0.24 -4.28
CA LEU A 253 26.83 1.22 -5.30
C LEU A 253 27.54 0.92 -6.63
N PRO A 254 26.87 1.15 -7.79
CA PRO A 254 27.59 1.20 -9.05
C PRO A 254 28.55 2.39 -9.02
N THR A 255 29.72 2.22 -9.63
CA THR A 255 30.67 3.31 -9.84
C THR A 255 30.89 3.50 -11.32
N VAL A 256 30.93 4.75 -11.78
CA VAL A 256 31.24 5.08 -13.18
C VAL A 256 32.67 5.63 -13.22
N SER A 257 33.53 4.99 -14.00
CA SER A 257 34.94 5.36 -14.13
C SER A 257 35.21 6.18 -15.39
N SER A 258 34.49 5.92 -16.49
CA SER A 258 34.62 6.70 -17.73
C SER A 258 33.40 6.60 -18.64
N LEU A 259 33.32 7.56 -19.56
CA LEU A 259 32.29 7.68 -20.60
C LEU A 259 32.97 7.77 -21.96
N SER A 260 32.47 7.05 -22.96
CA SER A 260 32.97 7.12 -24.35
C SER A 260 31.80 7.13 -25.37
N PRO A 261 31.61 8.21 -26.15
CA PRO A 261 32.30 9.48 -26.00
C PRO A 261 32.00 10.10 -24.64
N CYS A 262 32.82 11.05 -24.23
CA CYS A 262 32.67 11.72 -22.93
C CYS A 262 32.00 13.10 -23.01
N GLY A 263 31.74 13.54 -24.23
CA GLY A 263 31.01 14.75 -24.53
C GLY A 263 30.61 14.78 -25.99
N THR A 264 29.72 15.71 -26.31
CA THR A 264 29.21 15.94 -27.66
C THR A 264 28.95 17.42 -27.90
N VAL A 265 28.42 17.75 -29.07
CA VAL A 265 27.96 19.08 -29.44
C VAL A 265 26.44 19.12 -29.41
N ALA A 266 25.89 20.24 -28.93
CA ALA A 266 24.46 20.50 -28.95
C ALA A 266 23.88 20.40 -30.36
N GLY A 267 22.70 19.80 -30.49
CA GLY A 267 22.06 19.54 -31.78
C GLY A 267 22.66 18.36 -32.56
N SER A 268 23.57 17.59 -31.95
CA SER A 268 24.02 16.32 -32.54
C SER A 268 22.87 15.31 -32.65
N GLY A 269 23.00 14.39 -33.60
CA GLY A 269 22.09 13.24 -33.72
C GLY A 269 22.22 12.28 -32.54
N ALA A 270 21.40 11.22 -32.55
CA ALA A 270 21.54 10.15 -31.56
C ALA A 270 22.90 9.45 -31.69
N PHE A 271 23.49 9.02 -30.59
CA PHE A 271 24.82 8.41 -30.58
C PHE A 271 24.93 7.30 -29.52
N PRO A 272 25.81 6.30 -29.73
CA PRO A 272 26.09 5.30 -28.72
C PRO A 272 27.00 5.88 -27.62
N LEU A 273 26.64 5.63 -26.36
CA LEU A 273 27.44 5.93 -25.18
C LEU A 273 27.85 4.61 -24.52
N ILE A 274 29.15 4.43 -24.35
CA ILE A 274 29.77 3.37 -23.57
C ILE A 274 30.08 3.94 -22.19
N VAL A 275 29.62 3.26 -21.15
CA VAL A 275 29.84 3.61 -19.74
C VAL A 275 30.67 2.50 -19.12
N GLN A 276 31.88 2.83 -18.66
CA GLN A 276 32.76 1.90 -17.95
C GLN A 276 32.70 2.17 -16.45
N GLY A 277 32.88 1.14 -15.64
CA GLY A 277 32.74 1.24 -14.20
C GLY A 277 32.90 -0.08 -13.45
N MET A 278 32.23 -0.19 -12.31
CA MET A 278 32.16 -1.41 -11.52
C MET A 278 30.77 -1.58 -10.92
N ASN A 279 30.46 -2.84 -10.58
CA ASN A 279 29.24 -3.28 -9.90
C ASN A 279 27.94 -3.08 -10.68
N PHE A 280 28.01 -2.95 -12.00
CA PHE A 280 26.80 -2.88 -12.82
C PHE A 280 26.04 -4.21 -12.76
N LYS A 281 24.71 -4.13 -12.82
CA LYS A 281 23.80 -5.27 -12.81
C LYS A 281 23.00 -5.33 -14.12
N GLU A 282 22.58 -6.54 -14.49
CA GLU A 282 21.60 -6.71 -15.58
C GLU A 282 20.31 -5.92 -15.26
N GLY A 283 19.72 -5.28 -16.27
CA GLY A 283 18.56 -4.39 -16.08
C GLY A 283 18.89 -2.98 -15.56
N ALA A 284 20.17 -2.64 -15.35
CA ALA A 284 20.57 -1.27 -15.04
C ALA A 284 20.23 -0.30 -16.19
N SER A 285 19.99 0.96 -15.83
CA SER A 285 19.70 2.06 -16.75
C SER A 285 20.64 3.24 -16.50
N LEU A 286 20.74 4.16 -17.46
CA LEU A 286 21.41 5.43 -17.24
C LEU A 286 20.40 6.50 -16.83
N SER A 287 20.77 7.37 -15.91
CA SER A 287 20.13 8.67 -15.71
C SER A 287 20.98 9.72 -16.40
N PHE A 288 20.51 10.24 -17.54
CA PHE A 288 21.16 11.29 -18.32
C PHE A 288 20.43 12.62 -18.10
N ASN A 289 21.07 13.53 -17.38
CA ASN A 289 20.49 14.80 -16.93
C ASN A 289 19.12 14.62 -16.25
N GLY A 290 19.00 13.58 -15.42
CA GLY A 290 17.75 13.21 -14.74
C GLY A 290 16.77 12.40 -15.59
N THR A 291 17.00 12.23 -16.90
CA THR A 291 16.15 11.42 -17.77
C THR A 291 16.67 9.99 -17.83
N THR A 292 15.79 9.01 -17.57
CA THR A 292 16.15 7.59 -17.69
C THR A 292 16.33 7.19 -19.15
N VAL A 293 17.49 6.61 -19.47
CA VAL A 293 17.83 6.03 -20.76
C VAL A 293 18.07 4.53 -20.56
N ALA A 294 17.39 3.70 -21.34
CA ALA A 294 17.61 2.27 -21.33
C ALA A 294 19.06 1.93 -21.72
N ALA A 295 19.67 1.01 -21.00
CA ALA A 295 21.02 0.54 -21.26
C ALA A 295 21.02 -0.98 -21.52
N THR A 296 21.92 -1.41 -22.38
CA THR A 296 22.29 -2.81 -22.58
C THR A 296 23.42 -3.15 -21.63
N PHE A 297 23.18 -4.13 -20.76
CA PHE A 297 24.20 -4.72 -19.89
C PHE A 297 25.16 -5.58 -20.71
N ILE A 298 26.45 -5.26 -20.67
CA ILE A 298 27.51 -6.02 -21.33
C ILE A 298 28.27 -6.85 -20.30
N SER A 299 28.65 -6.22 -19.19
CA SER A 299 29.33 -6.87 -18.06
C SER A 299 29.16 -6.04 -16.78
N PRO A 300 29.57 -6.55 -15.61
CA PRO A 300 29.59 -5.78 -14.36
C PRO A 300 30.45 -4.50 -14.41
N SER A 301 31.23 -4.30 -15.47
CA SER A 301 32.05 -3.11 -15.68
C SER A 301 31.66 -2.29 -16.92
N GLU A 302 30.74 -2.74 -17.77
CA GLU A 302 30.38 -2.06 -19.01
C GLU A 302 28.86 -2.03 -19.27
N LEU A 303 28.34 -0.84 -19.54
CA LEU A 303 27.00 -0.59 -20.06
C LEU A 303 27.09 0.15 -21.40
N ARG A 304 26.13 -0.12 -22.29
CA ARG A 304 25.95 0.63 -23.55
C ARG A 304 24.56 1.21 -23.63
N ALA A 305 24.42 2.46 -24.05
CA ALA A 305 23.13 3.10 -24.26
C ALA A 305 23.14 3.91 -25.56
N SER A 306 21.98 4.06 -26.20
CA SER A 306 21.80 5.01 -27.29
C SER A 306 21.24 6.30 -26.71
N ILE A 307 22.01 7.39 -26.74
CA ILE A 307 21.57 8.69 -26.26
C ILE A 307 20.74 9.37 -27.36
N PRO A 308 19.44 9.65 -27.13
CA PRO A 308 18.62 10.31 -28.13
C PRO A 308 19.04 11.75 -28.38
N ALA A 309 18.91 12.22 -29.63
CA ALA A 309 19.22 13.61 -30.02
C ALA A 309 18.50 14.66 -29.15
N ALA A 310 17.27 14.35 -28.70
CA ALA A 310 16.49 15.25 -27.86
C ALA A 310 17.18 15.59 -26.52
N LEU A 311 17.98 14.68 -25.95
CA LEU A 311 18.68 14.91 -24.69
C LEU A 311 19.91 15.83 -24.83
N VAL A 312 20.33 16.10 -26.07
CA VAL A 312 21.48 16.95 -26.39
C VAL A 312 21.11 18.03 -27.41
N ALA A 313 19.84 18.37 -27.56
CA ALA A 313 19.38 19.36 -28.54
C ALA A 313 19.93 20.77 -28.27
N SER A 314 20.19 21.10 -27.00
CA SER A 314 20.78 22.36 -26.55
C SER A 314 21.82 22.12 -25.47
N ALA A 315 22.87 22.94 -25.42
CA ALA A 315 23.84 22.87 -24.33
C ALA A 315 23.20 23.36 -23.01
N PRO A 316 23.30 22.59 -21.91
CA PRO A 316 22.82 23.02 -20.60
C PRO A 316 23.71 24.13 -20.05
N SER A 317 23.25 24.82 -19.00
CA SER A 317 24.02 25.84 -18.30
C SER A 317 25.37 25.26 -17.82
N GLY A 318 26.47 25.83 -18.29
CA GLY A 318 27.81 25.35 -17.98
C GLY A 318 28.31 24.20 -18.87
N ASN A 319 27.65 23.93 -20.01
CA ASN A 319 28.10 22.99 -21.05
C ASN A 319 28.35 21.55 -20.53
N ALA A 320 27.59 21.13 -19.52
CA ALA A 320 27.76 19.86 -18.83
C ALA A 320 26.40 19.24 -18.45
N ALA A 321 26.21 17.97 -18.82
CA ALA A 321 25.13 17.11 -18.37
C ALA A 321 25.65 16.14 -17.29
N THR A 322 24.75 15.63 -16.45
CA THR A 322 25.08 14.58 -15.49
C THR A 322 24.72 13.20 -16.05
N VAL A 323 25.55 12.20 -15.76
CA VAL A 323 25.28 10.80 -16.10
C VAL A 323 25.49 9.97 -14.84
N ALA A 324 24.51 9.16 -14.47
CA ALA A 324 24.62 8.19 -13.40
C ALA A 324 24.08 6.83 -13.86
N VAL A 325 24.58 5.75 -13.26
CA VAL A 325 24.03 4.39 -13.45
C VAL A 325 23.04 4.12 -12.33
N VAL A 326 21.85 3.64 -12.68
CA VAL A 326 20.78 3.27 -11.77
C VAL A 326 20.52 1.77 -11.90
N HIS A 327 20.70 1.02 -10.82
CA HIS A 327 20.37 -0.40 -10.78
C HIS A 327 18.86 -0.66 -10.94
N PRO A 328 18.48 -1.87 -11.38
CA PRO A 328 17.06 -2.24 -11.44
C PRO A 328 16.44 -2.21 -10.03
N ALA A 329 15.11 -2.18 -9.96
CA ALA A 329 14.43 -2.55 -8.73
C ALA A 329 14.63 -4.05 -8.48
N PRO A 330 14.66 -4.50 -7.22
CA PRO A 330 14.63 -3.76 -5.95
C PRO A 330 16.00 -3.11 -5.60
N GLY A 331 16.05 -2.13 -4.69
CA GLY A 331 17.27 -1.36 -4.37
C GLY A 331 17.44 -0.04 -5.14
N ARG A 332 17.30 -0.03 -6.47
CA ARG A 332 17.45 1.16 -7.34
C ARG A 332 18.68 2.02 -7.01
N GLU A 333 19.79 1.38 -6.63
CA GLU A 333 20.96 2.10 -6.18
C GLU A 333 21.55 2.92 -7.33
N THR A 334 21.93 4.16 -7.04
CA THR A 334 22.40 5.10 -8.06
C THR A 334 23.87 5.44 -7.80
N SER A 335 24.68 5.44 -8.86
CA SER A 335 26.08 5.86 -8.77
C SER A 335 26.19 7.34 -8.40
N ALA A 336 27.35 7.76 -7.90
CA ALA A 336 27.69 9.18 -7.96
C ALA A 336 27.59 9.67 -9.43
N PRO A 337 27.03 10.86 -9.69
CA PRO A 337 26.93 11.38 -11.04
C PRO A 337 28.31 11.76 -11.57
N VAL A 338 28.61 11.31 -12.78
CA VAL A 338 29.76 11.81 -13.58
C VAL A 338 29.27 12.86 -14.57
N THR A 339 30.18 13.69 -15.05
CA THR A 339 29.83 14.73 -16.03
C THR A 339 30.06 14.23 -17.45
N PHE A 340 29.12 14.58 -18.33
CA PHE A 340 29.24 14.44 -19.76
C PHE A 340 29.19 15.83 -20.39
N GLY A 341 30.18 16.20 -21.20
CA GLY A 341 30.24 17.55 -21.75
C GLY A 341 29.28 17.74 -22.94
N VAL A 342 28.67 18.93 -23.03
CA VAL A 342 27.81 19.31 -24.15
C VAL A 342 28.22 20.70 -24.62
N ALA A 343 29.04 20.73 -25.68
CA ALA A 343 29.50 21.97 -26.29
C ALA A 343 28.35 22.69 -27.00
N SER A 344 28.34 24.01 -26.98
CA SER A 344 27.30 24.82 -27.65
C SER A 344 27.48 24.84 -29.17
N LYS A 345 28.73 24.67 -29.62
CA LYS A 345 29.10 24.53 -31.03
C LYS A 345 30.33 23.64 -31.15
N VAL A 346 30.62 23.18 -32.35
CA VAL A 346 31.87 22.50 -32.66
C VAL A 346 33.04 23.46 -32.41
N SER A 347 34.04 23.02 -31.65
CA SER A 347 35.27 23.76 -31.41
C SER A 347 36.46 22.80 -31.34
N THR A 348 37.51 23.06 -32.13
CA THR A 348 38.74 22.25 -32.14
C THR A 348 39.94 23.05 -31.64
N LEU A 349 41.01 22.35 -31.26
CA LEU A 349 42.26 23.03 -30.91
C LEU A 349 42.79 23.80 -32.13
N ALA A 350 42.88 23.17 -33.29
CA ALA A 350 43.44 23.80 -34.49
C ALA A 350 42.67 25.05 -34.95
N SER A 351 41.33 24.97 -35.08
CA SER A 351 40.53 26.05 -35.68
C SER A 351 40.15 27.17 -34.73
N ASP A 352 39.87 26.86 -33.46
CA ASP A 352 39.20 27.80 -32.56
C ASP A 352 40.08 28.21 -31.37
N VAL A 353 40.83 27.27 -30.79
CA VAL A 353 41.56 27.52 -29.55
C VAL A 353 43.01 27.94 -29.79
N GLN A 354 43.69 27.35 -30.76
CA GLN A 354 45.08 27.68 -31.09
C GLN A 354 45.25 29.14 -31.53
N PRO A 355 44.35 29.75 -32.32
CA PRO A 355 44.43 31.18 -32.62
C PRO A 355 44.39 32.06 -31.35
N ILE A 356 43.58 31.67 -30.35
CA ILE A 356 43.50 32.38 -29.06
C ILE A 356 44.83 32.26 -28.32
N PHE A 357 45.38 31.05 -28.23
CA PHE A 357 46.67 30.80 -27.57
C PHE A 357 47.80 31.55 -28.25
N THR A 358 47.90 31.49 -29.58
CA THR A 358 48.95 32.19 -30.33
C THR A 358 48.88 33.71 -30.13
N ALA A 359 47.68 34.30 -30.19
CA ALA A 359 47.51 35.74 -30.07
C ALA A 359 47.68 36.27 -28.64
N THR A 360 47.40 35.43 -27.63
CA THR A 360 47.13 35.95 -26.26
C THR A 360 47.95 35.26 -25.16
N CYS A 361 48.30 33.99 -25.32
CA CYS A 361 48.92 33.18 -24.25
C CYS A 361 50.37 32.80 -24.56
N ALA A 362 50.72 32.62 -25.83
CA ALA A 362 52.06 32.27 -26.30
C ALA A 362 52.98 33.50 -26.50
N THR A 363 52.55 34.69 -26.05
CA THR A 363 53.36 35.92 -26.10
C THR A 363 54.52 35.85 -25.11
N SER A 364 55.66 36.46 -25.47
CA SER A 364 56.85 36.48 -24.63
C SER A 364 56.55 37.08 -23.24
N GLY A 365 57.00 36.40 -22.19
CA GLY A 365 56.83 36.84 -20.79
C GLY A 365 55.60 36.29 -20.05
N CYS A 366 54.62 35.65 -20.72
CA CYS A 366 53.44 35.10 -20.04
C CYS A 366 53.69 33.76 -19.34
N HIS A 367 54.61 32.94 -19.87
CA HIS A 367 54.99 31.64 -19.30
C HIS A 367 56.52 31.44 -19.18
N ALA A 368 57.31 32.49 -19.45
CA ALA A 368 58.77 32.42 -19.52
C ALA A 368 59.48 32.27 -18.16
N THR A 369 58.82 32.62 -17.05
CA THR A 369 59.39 32.58 -15.69
C THR A 369 58.88 31.40 -14.86
N ALA A 370 58.13 30.46 -15.45
CA ALA A 370 57.68 29.26 -14.74
C ALA A 370 58.85 28.28 -14.60
N SER A 371 58.92 27.55 -13.47
CA SER A 371 59.91 26.49 -13.26
C SER A 371 59.80 25.36 -14.30
N THR A 372 58.62 25.19 -14.90
CA THR A 372 58.35 24.40 -16.10
C THR A 372 57.52 25.23 -17.09
N PRO A 373 58.16 25.93 -18.05
CA PRO A 373 57.46 26.75 -19.04
C PRO A 373 56.49 25.93 -19.87
N VAL A 374 55.27 26.44 -20.07
CA VAL A 374 54.24 25.81 -20.91
C VAL A 374 54.39 26.30 -22.34
N ASN A 375 54.58 25.39 -23.30
CA ASN A 375 54.71 25.74 -24.72
C ASN A 375 53.36 25.68 -25.45
N LEU A 376 52.71 26.84 -25.58
CA LEU A 376 51.39 26.97 -26.23
C LEU A 376 51.46 27.28 -27.73
N THR A 377 52.64 27.15 -28.36
CA THR A 377 52.76 27.30 -29.82
C THR A 377 52.03 26.19 -30.58
N ALA A 378 51.65 26.47 -31.83
CA ALA A 378 50.99 25.49 -32.69
C ALA A 378 51.81 24.20 -32.79
N GLY A 379 51.14 23.05 -32.67
CA GLY A 379 51.76 21.72 -32.64
C GLY A 379 52.19 21.24 -31.25
N ASN A 380 52.39 22.14 -30.28
CA ASN A 380 52.81 21.79 -28.92
C ASN A 380 51.67 21.88 -27.90
N ALA A 381 50.74 22.84 -28.07
CA ALA A 381 49.75 23.21 -27.06
C ALA A 381 48.90 22.03 -26.54
N TYR A 382 48.52 21.06 -27.40
CA TYR A 382 47.73 19.91 -26.96
C TYR A 382 48.44 19.10 -25.90
N ASN A 383 49.68 18.70 -26.19
CA ASN A 383 50.48 17.81 -25.34
C ASN A 383 50.90 18.51 -24.05
N GLU A 384 50.92 19.85 -24.05
CA GLU A 384 51.18 20.67 -22.88
C GLU A 384 49.95 20.89 -22.00
N LEU A 385 48.73 20.67 -22.51
CA LEU A 385 47.50 21.02 -21.79
C LEU A 385 46.66 19.81 -21.40
N VAL A 386 46.33 18.96 -22.37
CA VAL A 386 45.31 17.94 -22.20
C VAL A 386 45.88 16.75 -21.45
N GLY A 387 45.29 16.42 -20.29
CA GLY A 387 45.78 15.33 -19.44
C GLY A 387 47.04 15.65 -18.63
N VAL A 388 47.54 16.88 -18.69
CA VAL A 388 48.79 17.28 -18.01
C VAL A 388 48.49 17.88 -16.63
N PRO A 389 49.09 17.39 -15.53
CA PRO A 389 48.93 17.99 -14.21
C PRO A 389 49.39 19.46 -14.16
N THR A 390 48.70 20.29 -13.37
CA THR A 390 49.18 21.65 -13.06
C THR A 390 50.11 21.64 -11.86
N SER A 391 51.21 22.39 -11.93
CA SER A 391 52.12 22.63 -10.80
C SER A 391 51.75 23.88 -9.99
N SER A 392 50.59 24.49 -10.30
CA SER A 392 50.16 25.72 -9.63
C SER A 392 49.85 25.49 -8.15
N LYS A 393 50.38 26.36 -7.29
CA LYS A 393 50.24 26.24 -5.84
C LYS A 393 48.76 26.29 -5.41
N GLY A 394 48.37 25.46 -4.45
CA GLY A 394 46.99 25.41 -3.93
C GLY A 394 45.98 24.77 -4.89
N CYS A 395 46.44 24.06 -5.92
CA CYS A 395 45.58 23.49 -6.96
C CYS A 395 45.42 21.96 -6.88
N GLY A 396 46.07 21.31 -5.91
CA GLY A 396 46.05 19.85 -5.77
C GLY A 396 46.53 19.13 -7.03
N GLN A 397 45.95 17.97 -7.32
CA GLN A 397 46.27 17.13 -8.49
C GLN A 397 45.42 17.46 -9.73
N ARG A 398 45.01 18.73 -9.91
CA ARG A 398 44.20 19.14 -11.06
C ARG A 398 44.99 19.06 -12.37
N LEU A 399 44.27 18.82 -13.47
CA LEU A 399 44.83 18.86 -14.82
C LEU A 399 44.73 20.28 -15.39
N ARG A 400 45.70 20.67 -16.23
CA ARG A 400 45.70 21.91 -17.01
C ARG A 400 44.43 21.99 -17.86
N VAL A 401 44.18 20.94 -18.65
CA VAL A 401 42.90 20.64 -19.28
C VAL A 401 42.54 19.19 -18.99
N GLN A 402 41.45 18.98 -18.27
CA GLN A 402 40.75 17.72 -18.21
C GLN A 402 39.71 17.72 -19.34
N ALA A 403 39.97 16.97 -20.41
CA ALA A 403 38.92 16.64 -21.35
C ALA A 403 37.78 15.94 -20.59
N CYS A 404 36.54 16.01 -21.10
CA CYS A 404 35.47 15.11 -20.66
C CYS A 404 34.81 15.35 -19.28
N GLY A 405 34.96 16.51 -18.61
CA GLY A 405 34.40 16.72 -17.25
C GLY A 405 34.42 18.19 -16.75
N PRO A 406 33.73 18.53 -15.64
CA PRO A 406 33.05 19.81 -15.41
C PRO A 406 33.99 21.02 -15.43
N LEU A 407 33.58 21.97 -16.26
CA LEU A 407 34.45 22.92 -16.92
C LEU A 407 35.21 23.84 -15.96
N ARG A 408 34.61 24.43 -14.91
CA ARG A 408 35.38 25.29 -13.97
C ARG A 408 36.19 24.54 -12.91
N ALA A 409 35.66 23.48 -12.33
CA ALA A 409 36.20 22.92 -11.08
C ALA A 409 37.40 21.97 -11.31
N GLN A 410 37.53 21.39 -12.50
CA GLN A 410 38.52 20.34 -12.77
C GLN A 410 39.65 20.82 -13.69
N SER A 411 39.31 21.49 -14.80
CA SER A 411 40.30 22.07 -15.72
C SER A 411 40.85 23.39 -15.19
N PHE A 412 42.14 23.43 -14.85
CA PHE A 412 42.81 24.64 -14.36
C PHE A 412 42.72 25.79 -15.37
N LEU A 413 42.86 25.52 -16.67
CA LEU A 413 42.75 26.54 -17.71
C LEU A 413 41.38 27.23 -17.70
N ILE A 414 40.30 26.45 -17.66
CA ILE A 414 38.95 27.00 -17.67
C ILE A 414 38.69 27.82 -16.40
N ASP A 415 39.15 27.36 -15.24
CA ASP A 415 39.08 28.13 -14.00
C ASP A 415 39.79 29.49 -14.15
N LYS A 416 41.02 29.49 -14.67
CA LYS A 416 41.82 30.70 -14.83
C LYS A 416 41.26 31.69 -15.85
N ILE A 417 40.68 31.24 -16.97
CA ILE A 417 40.07 32.16 -17.96
C ILE A 417 38.71 32.70 -17.50
N LEU A 418 38.06 32.02 -16.56
CA LEU A 418 36.76 32.41 -16.02
C LEU A 418 36.83 33.11 -14.65
N ALA A 419 38.00 33.10 -14.00
CA ALA A 419 38.28 33.80 -12.76
C ALA A 419 38.24 35.32 -12.93
N THR A 420 38.02 36.01 -11.82
CA THR A 420 38.30 37.46 -11.70
C THR A 420 39.70 37.65 -11.09
N ASN A 421 40.26 38.86 -11.20
CA ASN A 421 41.53 39.19 -10.55
C ASN A 421 41.47 39.15 -9.01
N SER A 422 40.27 38.95 -8.44
CA SER A 422 39.98 38.85 -7.02
C SER A 422 39.63 37.42 -6.58
N SER A 423 39.49 36.47 -7.52
CA SER A 423 39.12 35.09 -7.19
C SER A 423 40.31 34.31 -6.63
N PRO A 424 40.13 33.50 -5.57
CA PRO A 424 41.18 32.69 -4.96
C PRO A 424 41.56 31.44 -5.79
N ALA A 425 41.27 31.42 -7.10
CA ALA A 425 41.48 30.28 -7.98
C ALA A 425 42.94 29.79 -7.89
N CYS A 426 43.17 28.58 -7.37
CA CYS A 426 44.46 27.89 -7.37
C CYS A 426 45.69 28.80 -7.29
N SER A 427 45.74 29.72 -6.32
CA SER A 427 46.69 30.85 -6.22
C SER A 427 47.01 31.67 -7.51
N GLY A 428 47.04 32.99 -7.38
CA GLY A 428 47.31 33.91 -8.50
C GLY A 428 46.07 34.29 -9.32
N GLY A 429 46.19 35.37 -10.12
CA GLY A 429 45.07 36.00 -10.82
C GLY A 429 44.55 35.22 -12.05
N ALA A 430 43.59 35.84 -12.75
CA ALA A 430 43.02 35.33 -13.98
C ALA A 430 44.07 35.26 -15.11
N MET A 431 43.88 34.33 -16.05
CA MET A 431 44.68 34.23 -17.27
C MET A 431 43.85 34.66 -18.49
N PRO A 432 44.46 35.31 -19.49
CA PRO A 432 45.85 35.78 -19.55
C PRO A 432 46.10 36.98 -18.61
N LYS A 433 47.37 37.23 -18.25
CA LYS A 433 47.75 38.44 -17.50
C LYS A 433 47.60 39.66 -18.41
N GLY A 434 46.86 40.67 -17.98
CA GLY A 434 46.57 41.87 -18.78
C GLY A 434 45.12 41.89 -19.24
N SER A 435 44.89 41.96 -20.56
CA SER A 435 43.53 42.02 -21.12
C SER A 435 42.83 40.66 -21.04
N PRO A 436 41.66 40.55 -20.38
CA PRO A 436 40.94 39.29 -20.31
C PRO A 436 40.43 38.85 -21.68
N LEU A 437 40.28 37.53 -21.87
CA LEU A 437 39.62 36.99 -23.07
C LEU A 437 38.21 37.55 -23.22
N SER A 438 37.78 37.76 -24.47
CA SER A 438 36.38 38.06 -24.78
C SER A 438 35.46 36.88 -24.40
N ALA A 439 34.16 37.15 -24.26
CA ALA A 439 33.18 36.11 -23.98
C ALA A 439 33.18 34.99 -25.05
N ALA A 440 33.30 35.36 -26.32
CA ALA A 440 33.37 34.41 -27.43
C ALA A 440 34.63 33.53 -27.38
N GLN A 441 35.79 34.10 -27.05
CA GLN A 441 37.03 33.33 -26.88
C GLN A 441 36.94 32.37 -25.69
N LYS A 442 36.41 32.83 -24.54
CA LYS A 442 36.17 31.95 -23.39
C LYS A 442 35.25 30.80 -23.75
N GLN A 443 34.16 31.09 -24.46
CA GLN A 443 33.21 30.06 -24.89
C GLN A 443 33.84 29.05 -25.86
N ALA A 444 34.69 29.47 -26.79
CA ALA A 444 35.40 28.54 -27.68
C ALA A 444 36.29 27.55 -26.90
N VAL A 445 37.01 28.00 -25.87
CA VAL A 445 37.80 27.10 -25.02
C VAL A 445 36.89 26.17 -24.20
N ILE A 446 35.77 26.68 -23.68
CA ILE A 446 34.78 25.87 -22.94
C ILE A 446 34.19 24.78 -23.83
N ASP A 447 33.74 25.13 -25.04
CA ASP A 447 33.14 24.21 -26.00
C ASP A 447 34.16 23.14 -26.41
N TRP A 448 35.41 23.54 -26.70
CA TRP A 448 36.50 22.61 -27.00
C TRP A 448 36.69 21.57 -25.89
N VAL A 449 36.80 22.00 -24.64
CA VAL A 449 36.97 21.08 -23.50
C VAL A 449 35.74 20.20 -23.28
N ALA A 450 34.54 20.77 -23.41
CA ALA A 450 33.28 20.05 -23.21
C ALA A 450 33.11 18.88 -24.18
N GLN A 451 33.46 19.05 -25.45
CA GLN A 451 33.35 17.97 -26.44
C GLN A 451 34.53 16.99 -26.43
N GLY A 452 35.36 16.98 -25.39
CA GLY A 452 36.49 16.06 -25.25
C GLY A 452 37.82 16.58 -25.79
N ALA A 453 37.96 17.89 -25.97
CA ALA A 453 39.17 18.57 -26.42
C ALA A 453 39.75 18.03 -27.74
N PRO A 454 39.01 17.95 -28.86
CA PRO A 454 39.54 17.45 -30.14
C PRO A 454 40.68 18.33 -30.68
N ARG A 455 41.64 17.70 -31.36
CA ARG A 455 42.83 18.36 -31.94
C ARG A 455 42.49 19.28 -33.10
#